data_AF-A0A1F5P250-F1
#
_entry.id   AF-A0A1F5P250-F1
#
_cell.length_a   1.000
_cell.length_b   1.000
_cell.length_c   1.000
_cell.angle_alpha   90.00
_cell.angle_beta   90.00
_cell.angle_gamma   90.00
#
_symmetry.space_group_name_H-M   'P 1'
#
loop_
_entity.id
_entity.type
_entity.pdbx_description
1 polymer ?
#
loop_
_entity_poly.entity_id
_entity_poly.type
_entity_poly.pdbx_seq_one_letter_code
_entity_poly.pdbx_strand_id
1 'polypeptide(L)'
;MIRFNSKTIFWSGWAASLVLFLYPFQVQEGLGLGLDKVVHFVIFSALGFYGVKSYREKIYHTLVLLAAYALVIEYTQGHFLPGRTLDWYDALAGIVGLVTVYLHQRAKRK
;
A
#
# COMPACT_ATOMS: atom_id res chain seq x y z
N MET A 1 -19.63 -7.16 20.73
CA MET A 1 -19.10 -6.05 19.91
C MET A 1 -17.59 -6.21 19.81
N ILE A 2 -17.06 -6.75 18.71
CA ILE A 2 -15.62 -7.02 18.57
C ILE A 2 -14.91 -5.68 18.31
N ARG A 3 -14.07 -5.21 19.24
CA ARG A 3 -13.20 -4.04 19.02
C ARG A 3 -11.91 -4.51 18.36
N PHE A 4 -11.75 -4.25 17.07
CA PHE A 4 -10.49 -4.52 16.38
C PHE A 4 -9.43 -3.50 16.81
N ASN A 5 -8.28 -4.00 17.28
CA ASN A 5 -7.10 -3.17 17.53
C ASN A 5 -6.52 -2.68 16.19
N SER A 6 -6.00 -1.46 16.13
CA SER A 6 -5.37 -0.93 14.91
C SER A 6 -4.22 -1.80 14.42
N LYS A 7 -3.52 -2.51 15.34
CA LYS A 7 -2.49 -3.50 14.99
C LYS A 7 -3.07 -4.67 14.22
N THR A 8 -4.19 -5.22 14.68
CA THR A 8 -4.89 -6.32 14.01
C THR A 8 -5.36 -5.87 12.63
N ILE A 9 -5.97 -4.68 12.53
CA ILE A 9 -6.40 -4.13 11.24
C ILE A 9 -5.22 -3.93 10.28
N PHE A 10 -4.09 -3.40 10.78
CA PHE A 10 -2.88 -3.23 9.98
C PHE A 10 -2.36 -4.56 9.44
N TRP A 11 -2.17 -5.55 10.29
CA TRP A 11 -1.64 -6.86 9.89
C TRP A 11 -2.60 -7.63 8.99
N SER A 12 -3.91 -7.58 9.26
CA SER A 12 -4.92 -8.18 8.38
C SER A 12 -4.96 -7.47 7.02
N GLY A 13 -4.88 -6.14 6.99
CA GLY A 13 -4.84 -5.37 5.74
C GLY A 13 -3.57 -5.65 4.94
N TRP A 14 -2.42 -5.83 5.61
CA TRP A 14 -1.16 -6.15 4.95
C TRP A 14 -1.18 -7.56 4.36
N ALA A 15 -1.70 -8.55 5.10
CA ALA A 15 -1.88 -9.90 4.58
C ALA A 15 -2.87 -9.92 3.40
N ALA A 16 -3.98 -9.17 3.50
CA ALA A 16 -4.94 -9.05 2.41
C ALA A 16 -4.35 -8.39 1.16
N SER A 17 -3.51 -7.36 1.32
CA SER A 17 -2.86 -6.71 0.18
C SER A 17 -1.84 -7.63 -0.50
N LEU A 18 -1.09 -8.43 0.27
CA LEU A 18 -0.20 -9.45 -0.28
C LEU A 18 -0.95 -10.43 -1.16
N VAL A 19 -2.06 -10.98 -0.65
CA VAL A 19 -2.90 -11.90 -1.43
C VAL A 19 -3.43 -11.20 -2.67
N LEU A 20 -3.96 -9.98 -2.54
CA LEU A 20 -4.54 -9.25 -3.67
C LEU A 20 -3.51 -8.96 -4.78
N PHE A 21 -2.31 -8.51 -4.41
CA PHE A 21 -1.27 -8.12 -5.38
C PHE A 21 -0.54 -9.32 -5.98
N LEU A 22 -0.36 -10.40 -5.20
CA LEU A 22 0.35 -11.58 -5.68
C LEU A 22 -0.57 -12.65 -6.29
N TYR A 23 -1.88 -12.50 -6.17
CA TYR A 23 -2.80 -13.40 -6.85
C TYR A 23 -2.75 -13.15 -8.36
N PRO A 24 -2.59 -14.20 -9.19
CA PRO A 24 -2.45 -14.07 -10.64
C PRO A 24 -3.81 -13.79 -11.30
N PHE A 25 -4.47 -12.69 -10.96
CA PHE A 25 -5.62 -12.23 -11.71
C PHE A 25 -5.11 -11.75 -13.08
N GLN A 26 -5.53 -12.44 -14.15
CA GLN A 26 -5.25 -12.08 -15.54
C GLN A 26 -6.07 -10.86 -15.97
N VAL A 27 -5.96 -9.74 -15.24
CA VAL A 27 -6.58 -8.48 -15.65
C VAL A 27 -5.69 -7.90 -16.75
N GLN A 28 -6.15 -8.01 -18.00
CA GLN A 28 -5.50 -7.36 -19.13
C GLN A 28 -5.51 -5.85 -18.88
N GLU A 29 -4.35 -5.28 -18.60
CA GLU A 29 -4.22 -3.84 -18.37
C GLU A 29 -4.51 -3.08 -19.66
N GLY A 30 -5.63 -2.34 -19.68
CA GLY A 30 -5.89 -1.37 -20.73
C GLY A 30 -4.97 -0.16 -20.58
N LEU A 31 -4.42 0.33 -21.70
CA LEU A 31 -3.61 1.56 -21.77
C LEU A 31 -4.37 2.77 -21.18
N GLY A 32 -4.12 3.12 -19.91
CA GLY A 32 -4.75 4.27 -19.26
C GLY A 32 -4.37 4.48 -17.78
N LEU A 33 -4.92 5.53 -17.15
CA LEU A 33 -4.96 5.68 -15.69
C LEU A 33 -5.88 4.58 -15.11
N GLY A 34 -5.34 3.37 -15.06
CA GLY A 34 -6.08 2.17 -14.68
C GLY A 34 -6.56 2.22 -13.23
N LEU A 35 -7.63 1.47 -12.95
CA LEU A 35 -8.12 1.21 -11.59
C LEU A 35 -7.02 0.69 -10.66
N ASP A 36 -6.00 0.01 -11.20
CA ASP A 36 -4.88 -0.57 -10.45
C ASP A 36 -4.13 0.50 -9.62
N LYS A 37 -3.86 1.68 -10.21
CA LYS A 37 -3.17 2.79 -9.52
C LYS A 37 -3.98 3.35 -8.37
N VAL A 38 -5.30 3.42 -8.55
CA VAL A 38 -6.23 3.86 -7.50
C VAL A 38 -6.27 2.84 -6.38
N VAL A 39 -6.28 1.53 -6.71
CA VAL A 39 -6.22 0.45 -5.73
C VAL A 39 -4.92 0.50 -4.93
N HIS A 40 -3.77 0.67 -5.58
CA HIS A 40 -2.48 0.88 -4.92
C HIS A 40 -2.53 2.07 -3.97
N PHE A 41 -2.97 3.24 -4.46
CA PHE A 41 -3.11 4.43 -3.63
C PHE A 41 -3.97 4.20 -2.38
N VAL A 42 -5.17 3.60 -2.55
CA VAL A 42 -6.12 3.37 -1.45
C VAL A 42 -5.54 2.37 -0.43
N ILE A 43 -4.97 1.26 -0.90
CA ILE A 43 -4.41 0.21 -0.03
C ILE A 43 -3.24 0.78 0.78
N PHE A 44 -2.28 1.45 0.13
CA PHE A 44 -1.13 2.01 0.83
C PHE A 44 -1.51 3.17 1.76
N SER A 45 -2.53 3.97 1.40
CA SER A 45 -3.09 4.97 2.31
C SER A 45 -3.71 4.34 3.56
N ALA A 46 -4.49 3.27 3.41
CA ALA A 46 -5.09 2.55 4.53
C ALA A 46 -4.02 1.90 5.42
N LEU A 47 -3.05 1.20 4.82
CA LEU A 47 -1.92 0.59 5.53
C LEU A 47 -1.09 1.65 6.27
N GLY A 48 -0.78 2.76 5.62
CA GLY A 48 -0.08 3.88 6.23
C GLY A 48 -0.85 4.43 7.44
N PHE A 49 -2.15 4.66 7.30
CA PHE A 49 -2.99 5.20 8.37
C PHE A 49 -3.03 4.26 9.59
N TYR A 50 -3.33 2.98 9.39
CA TYR A 50 -3.40 2.01 10.48
C TYR A 50 -2.01 1.68 11.05
N GLY A 51 -0.97 1.68 10.22
CA GLY A 51 0.41 1.50 10.63
C GLY A 51 0.88 2.63 11.55
N VAL A 52 0.69 3.89 11.13
CA VAL A 52 1.03 5.05 11.95
C VAL A 52 0.21 5.10 13.24
N LYS A 53 -1.08 4.75 13.19
CA LYS A 53 -1.92 4.65 14.39
C LYS A 53 -1.39 3.61 15.38
N SER A 54 -0.84 2.51 14.87
CA SER A 54 -0.32 1.37 15.65
C SER A 54 1.10 1.57 16.18
N TYR A 55 1.93 2.35 15.47
CA TYR A 55 3.35 2.56 15.74
C TYR A 55 3.68 4.06 15.79
N ARG A 56 3.02 4.80 16.70
CA ARG A 56 3.08 6.27 16.80
C ARG A 56 4.48 6.85 17.06
N GLU A 57 5.34 6.09 17.75
CA GLU A 57 6.73 6.47 18.02
C GLU A 57 7.66 6.22 16.82
N LYS A 58 7.23 5.39 15.86
CA LYS A 58 8.05 4.90 14.75
C LYS A 58 7.46 5.25 13.39
N ILE A 59 6.80 6.41 13.27
CA ILE A 59 6.12 6.84 12.04
C ILE A 59 7.02 6.74 10.81
N TYR A 60 8.21 7.33 10.87
CA TYR A 60 9.15 7.32 9.75
C TYR A 60 9.54 5.89 9.35
N HIS A 61 9.86 5.03 10.31
CA HIS A 61 10.19 3.62 10.04
C HIS A 61 9.01 2.88 9.39
N THR A 62 7.80 3.08 9.90
CA THR A 62 6.59 2.45 9.34
C THR A 62 6.35 2.89 7.89
N LEU A 63 6.46 4.19 7.60
CA LEU A 63 6.23 4.71 6.25
C LEU A 63 7.34 4.28 5.28
N VAL A 64 8.61 4.27 5.70
CA VAL A 64 9.73 3.79 4.87
C VAL A 64 9.59 2.31 4.56
N LEU A 65 9.22 1.48 5.54
CA LEU A 65 8.99 0.05 5.31
C LEU A 65 7.82 -0.20 4.35
N LEU A 66 6.74 0.57 4.47
CA LEU A 66 5.61 0.47 3.53
C LEU A 66 5.99 0.98 2.13
N ALA A 67 6.83 2.00 2.00
CA ALA A 67 7.32 2.46 0.70
C ALA A 67 8.24 1.41 0.04
N ALA A 68 9.13 0.80 0.82
CA ALA A 68 9.95 -0.32 0.35
C ALA A 68 9.06 -1.51 -0.06
N TYR A 69 8.01 -1.80 0.70
CA TYR A 69 7.03 -2.83 0.37
C TYR A 69 6.33 -2.55 -0.98
N ALA A 70 5.94 -1.31 -1.28
CA ALA A 70 5.37 -0.94 -2.58
C ALA A 70 6.31 -1.27 -3.75
N LEU A 71 7.59 -0.91 -3.61
CA LEU A 71 8.60 -1.19 -4.63
C LEU A 71 8.86 -2.70 -4.80
N VAL A 72 8.89 -3.46 -3.70
CA VAL A 72 9.08 -4.91 -3.74
C VAL A 72 7.91 -5.61 -4.41
N ILE A 73 6.67 -5.18 -4.13
CA ILE A 73 5.47 -5.73 -4.78
C ILE A 73 5.52 -5.51 -6.28
N GLU A 74 5.77 -4.27 -6.71
CA GLU A 74 5.83 -3.91 -8.13
C GLU A 74 6.93 -4.70 -8.86
N TYR A 75 8.11 -4.76 -8.25
CA TYR A 75 9.21 -5.58 -8.78
C TYR A 75 8.81 -7.05 -8.89
N THR A 76 8.10 -7.58 -7.89
CA THR A 76 7.66 -8.97 -7.87
C THR A 76 6.61 -9.24 -8.95
N GLN A 77 5.65 -8.33 -9.12
CA GLN A 77 4.62 -8.42 -10.15
C GLN A 77 5.22 -8.38 -11.56
N GLY A 78 6.12 -7.45 -11.82
CA GLY A 78 6.74 -7.31 -13.14
C GLY A 78 7.65 -8.46 -13.57
N HIS A 79 8.27 -9.19 -12.62
CA HIS A 79 9.25 -10.25 -12.95
C HIS A 79 8.74 -11.67 -12.74
N PHE A 80 7.83 -11.90 -11.79
CA PHE A 80 7.43 -13.25 -11.38
C PHE A 80 5.97 -13.59 -11.66
N LEU A 81 5.12 -12.61 -12.00
CA LEU A 81 3.70 -12.85 -12.26
C LEU A 81 3.39 -12.82 -13.77
N PRO A 82 3.05 -13.98 -14.38
CA PRO A 82 2.73 -14.04 -15.79
C PRO A 82 1.53 -13.14 -16.13
N GLY A 83 1.70 -12.29 -17.15
CA GLY A 83 0.64 -11.36 -17.59
C GLY A 83 0.55 -10.06 -16.81
N ARG A 84 1.43 -9.82 -15.82
CA ARG A 84 1.65 -8.50 -15.24
C ARG A 84 2.93 -7.89 -15.82
N THR A 85 2.86 -6.60 -16.12
CA THR A 85 4.01 -5.82 -16.57
C THR A 85 4.50 -4.94 -15.45
N LEU A 86 5.79 -4.62 -15.48
CA LEU A 86 6.35 -3.67 -14.53
C LEU A 86 5.83 -2.27 -14.86
N ASP A 87 5.03 -1.70 -13.96
CA ASP A 87 4.50 -0.35 -13.99
C ASP A 87 4.93 0.46 -12.75
N TRP A 88 5.98 1.26 -12.91
CA TRP A 88 6.46 2.13 -11.84
C TRP A 88 5.43 3.14 -11.32
N TYR A 89 4.37 3.42 -12.09
CA TYR A 89 3.30 4.33 -11.65
C TYR A 89 2.44 3.70 -10.53
N ASP A 90 2.36 2.37 -10.42
CA ASP A 90 1.65 1.70 -9.35
C ASP A 90 2.40 1.80 -8.01
N ALA A 91 3.71 1.59 -8.03
CA ALA A 91 4.58 1.90 -6.88
C ALA A 91 4.52 3.39 -6.49
N LEU A 92 4.53 4.30 -7.47
CA LEU A 92 4.39 5.73 -7.21
C LEU A 92 3.04 6.05 -6.55
N ALA A 93 1.94 5.47 -7.04
CA ALA A 93 0.62 5.66 -6.45
C ALA A 93 0.57 5.19 -4.99
N GLY A 94 1.21 4.06 -4.67
CA GLY A 94 1.38 3.59 -3.31
C GLY A 94 2.15 4.59 -2.42
N ILE A 95 3.27 5.12 -2.92
CA ILE A 95 4.09 6.12 -2.20
C ILE A 95 3.31 7.42 -1.97
N VAL A 96 2.57 7.90 -2.97
CA VAL A 96 1.71 9.10 -2.85
C VAL A 96 0.64 8.91 -1.77
N GLY A 97 0.08 7.70 -1.65
CA GLY A 97 -0.82 7.36 -0.55
C GLY A 97 -0.16 7.47 0.82
N LEU A 98 1.06 6.98 0.97
CA LEU A 98 1.84 7.09 2.21
C LEU A 98 2.19 8.55 2.55
N VAL A 99 2.56 9.35 1.55
CA VAL A 99 2.81 10.79 1.72
C VAL A 99 1.55 11.51 2.21
N THR A 100 0.38 11.16 1.66
CA THR A 100 -0.91 11.73 2.09
C THR A 100 -1.15 11.46 3.58
N VAL A 101 -0.88 10.24 4.04
CA VAL A 101 -0.97 9.89 5.47
C VAL A 101 0.03 10.69 6.31
N TYR A 102 1.27 10.84 5.85
CA TYR A 102 2.28 11.62 6.56
C TYR A 102 1.85 13.08 6.74
N LEU A 103 1.37 13.72 5.67
CA LEU A 103 0.89 15.10 5.70
C LEU A 103 -0.31 15.27 6.64
N HIS A 104 -1.28 14.35 6.58
CA HIS A 104 -2.42 14.33 7.50
C HIS A 104 -1.98 14.25 8.97
N GLN A 105 -1.01 13.39 9.27
CA GLN A 105 -0.48 13.23 10.62
C GLN A 105 0.32 14.45 11.08
N ARG A 106 1.04 15.12 10.17
CA ARG A 106 1.74 16.37 10.46
C ARG A 106 0.77 17.52 10.72
N ALA A 107 -0.34 17.60 9.98
CA ALA A 107 -1.38 18.61 10.18
C ALA A 107 -2.06 18.49 11.55
N LYS A 108 -2.27 17.26 12.06
CA LYS A 108 -2.86 17.01 13.39
C LYS A 108 -1.93 17.23 14.58
N ARG A 109 -0.62 17.37 14.34
CA ARG A 109 0.39 17.61 15.38
C ARG A 109 0.66 19.10 15.61
N LYS A 110 0.09 19.97 14.77
CA LYS A 110 0.05 21.43 14.97
C LYS A 110 -1.16 21.78 15.81
#